data_AF-G0UZL2-F1
#
_entry.id   AF-G0UZL2-F1
#
_cell.length_a   1.000
_cell.length_b   1.000
_cell.length_c   1.000
_cell.angle_alpha   90.00
_cell.angle_beta   90.00
_cell.angle_gamma   90.00
#
_symmetry.space_group_name_H-M   'P 1'
#
loop_
_entity.id
_entity.type
_entity.pdbx_description
1 polymer ?
#
loop_
_entity_poly.entity_id
_entity_poly.type
_entity_poly.pdbx_seq_one_letter_code
_entity_poly.pdbx_strand_id
1 'polypeptide(L)'
;MSLCALRSKRPVSDIWPIRNKKFFVLTDPQNIMKGTTDAFATLSTISYLLERQGIVVVAASFGELRGIPLSSSRGLREEAIEAFRAEGGMGYNNFFATLPSHLKAEVLKVASGGELPPSLPDGSTTGKNEAFAQLSMHQRAAALRQVFPKVEFAPCSTHAFVSQLSKHFLGVDVKFAPDTLSAPTHLLKPGTILVLENLKFYQNETSLHPEERMAMAEVLASYADVFVNESFATVNSVHASNTELPKILFHGAAGFSLSRELTFFSRFLTQPPRPIAVVVAGRYTPKKIRMIRSLVGKVDKILLGGMIIMPFLLAKGLTVDKSFNTYEQVKRKPLNANTDVEELSISCVNFAREIIALCEKNGVELVLPVDHVVTKRITRATEDSAAIVESVAIPSDVYVVDCGFRTISLFAKCIRPCPCVFWTGTFGCTRTGYTEGTYTFARALAEEEKLSIVCGSSTTWAVQHLGLASHFTHVSSGGSTCLDVLQGHPLPGVETLSDVAPTTGSRSLMVEEEVLRNLPLFSGCSSQQVKAVARKFNRHVHARGDYLTYEGDRHVCMWLVAQGGLVSHSGDASVTLPSRYIGHGQTVGMYDFITQSFATET
;
A
#
# COMPACT_ATOMS: atom_id res chain seq x y z
N MET A 1 -10.95 -17.63 -7.30
CA MET A 1 -10.39 -16.41 -6.68
C MET A 1 -11.45 -15.32 -6.82
N SER A 2 -11.79 -14.56 -5.78
CA SER A 2 -12.87 -13.58 -5.89
C SER A 2 -12.45 -12.41 -6.79
N LEU A 3 -12.82 -12.48 -8.07
CA LEU A 3 -12.68 -11.39 -9.05
C LEU A 3 -13.41 -10.10 -8.62
N CYS A 4 -14.34 -10.21 -7.67
CA CYS A 4 -15.10 -9.08 -7.14
C CYS A 4 -14.23 -8.05 -6.39
N ALA A 5 -13.08 -8.44 -5.84
CA ALA A 5 -12.23 -7.52 -5.07
C ALA A 5 -11.37 -6.58 -5.95
N LEU A 6 -11.12 -6.95 -7.21
CA LEU A 6 -10.29 -6.20 -8.16
C LEU A 6 -11.12 -5.58 -9.30
N ARG A 7 -12.38 -5.24 -9.02
CA ARG A 7 -13.27 -4.54 -9.96
C ARG A 7 -12.55 -3.33 -10.57
N SER A 8 -12.96 -2.97 -11.78
CA SER A 8 -12.47 -1.76 -12.44
C SER A 8 -12.75 -0.55 -11.56
N LYS A 9 -11.69 -0.02 -10.95
CA LYS A 9 -11.73 1.18 -10.10
C LYS A 9 -11.53 2.42 -10.95
N ARG A 10 -12.21 3.49 -10.59
CA ARG A 10 -12.14 4.77 -11.29
C ARG A 10 -10.68 5.24 -11.31
N PRO A 11 -10.05 5.33 -12.50
CA PRO A 11 -8.69 5.84 -12.61
C PRO A 11 -8.65 7.35 -12.42
N VAL A 12 -7.47 7.90 -12.11
CA VAL A 12 -7.25 9.35 -11.96
C VAL A 12 -7.59 10.14 -13.24
N SER A 13 -7.50 9.50 -14.41
CA SER A 13 -7.90 10.09 -15.70
C SER A 13 -9.37 10.45 -15.78
N ASP A 14 -10.23 9.76 -15.01
CA ASP A 14 -11.68 9.91 -15.06
C ASP A 14 -12.19 10.93 -14.04
N ILE A 15 -11.29 11.59 -13.31
CA ILE A 15 -11.63 12.61 -12.34
C ILE A 15 -11.82 13.95 -13.05
N TRP A 16 -12.98 14.57 -12.85
CA TRP A 16 -13.28 15.92 -13.32
C TRP A 16 -14.24 16.62 -12.34
N PRO A 17 -14.08 17.93 -12.06
CA PRO A 17 -13.01 18.83 -12.51
C PRO A 17 -11.73 18.72 -11.65
N ILE A 18 -10.56 19.01 -12.25
CA ILE A 18 -9.24 18.96 -11.56
C ILE A 18 -8.78 20.35 -11.10
N ARG A 19 -9.07 21.39 -11.88
CA ARG A 19 -8.60 22.75 -11.62
C ARG A 19 -9.00 23.24 -10.23
N ASN A 20 -8.04 23.78 -9.49
CA ASN A 20 -8.19 24.33 -8.13
C ASN A 20 -8.67 23.32 -7.08
N LYS A 21 -8.58 22.01 -7.33
CA LYS A 21 -8.88 20.97 -6.35
C LYS A 21 -7.61 20.47 -5.67
N LYS A 22 -7.72 20.14 -4.38
CA LYS A 22 -6.66 19.51 -3.57
C LYS A 22 -6.72 17.99 -3.73
N PHE A 23 -5.66 17.41 -4.26
CA PHE A 23 -5.52 15.97 -4.45
C PHE A 23 -4.60 15.40 -3.38
N PHE A 24 -5.14 14.57 -2.50
CA PHE A 24 -4.33 13.77 -1.59
C PHE A 24 -3.87 12.51 -2.30
N VAL A 25 -2.58 12.42 -2.58
CA VAL A 25 -1.96 11.32 -3.32
C VAL A 25 -1.18 10.45 -2.34
N LEU A 26 -1.73 9.28 -2.02
CA LEU A 26 -1.07 8.29 -1.17
C LEU A 26 -0.11 7.44 -2.00
N THR A 27 1.20 7.61 -1.79
CA THR A 27 2.26 7.05 -2.64
C THR A 27 3.08 5.97 -1.94
N ASP A 28 3.64 5.04 -2.73
CA ASP A 28 4.73 4.18 -2.27
C ASP A 28 6.03 5.01 -2.26
N PRO A 29 6.77 5.08 -1.15
CA PRO A 29 8.02 5.84 -1.06
C PRO A 29 9.02 5.52 -2.18
N GLN A 30 9.07 4.27 -2.65
CA GLN A 30 10.04 3.84 -3.65
C GLN A 30 9.74 4.38 -5.04
N ASN A 31 8.48 4.71 -5.31
CA ASN A 31 8.07 5.32 -6.57
C ASN A 31 8.56 6.77 -6.68
N ILE A 32 8.81 7.47 -5.57
CA ILE A 32 9.34 8.84 -5.59
C ILE A 32 10.87 8.84 -5.50
N MET A 33 11.43 7.98 -4.64
CA MET A 33 12.88 7.97 -4.36
C MET A 33 13.76 7.37 -5.47
N LYS A 34 13.18 7.07 -6.65
CA LYS A 34 13.80 6.39 -7.79
C LYS A 34 14.36 5.02 -7.40
N GLY A 35 13.50 4.00 -7.46
CA GLY A 35 13.91 2.60 -7.25
C GLY A 35 12.89 1.57 -7.72
N THR A 36 11.93 1.94 -8.57
CA THR A 36 10.88 1.05 -9.09
C THR A 36 10.51 1.40 -10.54
N THR A 37 9.93 0.44 -11.26
CA THR A 37 9.33 0.61 -12.59
C THR A 37 8.06 1.45 -12.51
N ASP A 38 7.41 1.46 -11.34
CA ASP A 38 6.26 2.28 -10.99
C ASP A 38 6.58 3.74 -10.72
N ALA A 39 7.86 4.09 -10.51
CA ALA A 39 8.27 5.46 -10.25
C ALA A 39 7.78 6.44 -11.33
N PHE A 40 7.92 6.04 -12.60
CA PHE A 40 7.41 6.84 -13.71
C PHE A 40 5.88 6.99 -13.66
N ALA A 41 5.14 5.95 -13.30
CA ALA A 41 3.68 6.01 -13.24
C ALA A 41 3.19 6.98 -12.14
N THR A 42 3.78 6.93 -10.95
CA THR A 42 3.43 7.87 -9.86
C THR A 42 3.81 9.30 -10.22
N LEU A 43 4.97 9.53 -10.83
CA LEU A 43 5.35 10.86 -11.32
C LEU A 43 4.42 11.35 -12.44
N SER A 44 3.97 10.47 -13.34
CA SER A 44 2.97 10.81 -14.36
C SER A 44 1.63 11.21 -13.76
N THR A 45 1.19 10.57 -12.66
CA THR A 45 -0.04 10.99 -11.95
C THR A 45 0.10 12.39 -11.39
N ILE A 46 1.24 12.69 -10.76
CA ILE A 46 1.51 14.04 -10.24
C ILE A 46 1.56 15.06 -11.39
N SER A 47 2.26 14.75 -12.50
CA SER A 47 2.31 15.61 -13.70
C SER A 47 0.91 15.90 -14.25
N TYR A 48 0.09 14.86 -14.42
CA TYR A 48 -1.28 14.95 -14.93
C TYR A 48 -2.15 15.93 -14.13
N LEU A 49 -2.02 15.90 -12.80
CA LEU A 49 -2.73 16.79 -11.88
C LEU A 49 -2.20 18.23 -11.93
N LEU A 50 -0.87 18.40 -11.97
CA LEU A 50 -0.23 19.72 -12.00
C LEU A 50 -0.51 20.47 -13.31
N GLU A 51 -0.42 19.80 -14.46
CA GLU A 51 -0.73 20.36 -15.78
C GLU A 51 -2.16 20.93 -15.85
N ARG A 52 -3.08 20.36 -15.07
CA ARG A 52 -4.49 20.76 -14.99
C ARG A 52 -4.78 21.72 -13.82
N GLN A 53 -3.74 22.34 -13.26
CA GLN A 53 -3.83 23.29 -12.15
C GLN A 53 -4.48 22.69 -10.88
N GLY A 54 -4.23 21.41 -10.61
CA GLY A 54 -4.53 20.79 -9.31
C GLY A 54 -3.50 21.21 -8.24
N ILE A 55 -3.89 21.10 -6.97
CA ILE A 55 -3.00 21.24 -5.81
C ILE A 55 -2.68 19.83 -5.33
N VAL A 56 -1.41 19.43 -5.28
CA VAL A 56 -1.04 18.05 -4.96
C VAL A 56 -0.50 17.97 -3.53
N VAL A 57 -1.13 17.14 -2.70
CA VAL A 57 -0.66 16.78 -1.35
C VAL A 57 -0.14 15.35 -1.40
N VAL A 58 1.18 15.18 -1.39
CA VAL A 58 1.86 13.88 -1.41
C VAL A 58 2.02 13.37 0.00
N ALA A 59 1.59 12.13 0.23
CA ALA A 59 1.77 11.44 1.51
C ALA A 59 2.26 10.01 1.29
N ALA A 60 2.93 9.44 2.30
CA ALA A 60 3.37 8.06 2.31
C ALA A 60 3.35 7.47 3.72
N SER A 61 3.17 6.15 3.80
CA SER A 61 3.10 5.39 5.06
C SER A 61 4.02 4.18 4.95
N PHE A 62 5.22 4.25 5.55
CA PHE A 62 6.25 3.22 5.37
C PHE A 62 7.22 3.10 6.55
N GLY A 63 8.00 2.02 6.55
CA GLY A 63 8.94 1.70 7.63
C GLY A 63 8.26 1.14 8.88
N GLU A 64 9.08 0.79 9.86
CA GLU A 64 8.68 0.27 11.17
C GLU A 64 8.79 1.38 12.23
N LEU A 65 7.96 2.41 12.10
CA LEU A 65 7.78 3.44 13.12
C LEU A 65 6.68 3.01 14.08
N ARG A 66 6.89 3.19 15.38
CA ARG A 66 5.83 2.99 16.40
C ARG A 66 4.91 4.20 16.50
N GLY A 67 5.41 5.37 16.10
CA GLY A 67 4.66 6.61 16.05
C GLY A 67 4.41 7.21 17.44
N ILE A 68 3.83 8.40 17.47
CA ILE A 68 3.37 9.06 18.69
C ILE A 68 1.84 9.14 18.71
N PRO A 69 1.21 9.13 19.90
CA PRO A 69 -0.23 9.36 20.02
C PRO A 69 -0.63 10.73 19.50
N LEU A 70 -1.73 10.80 18.75
CA LEU A 70 -2.38 12.08 18.44
C LEU A 70 -2.82 12.83 19.71
N SER A 71 -3.15 12.10 20.78
CA SER A 71 -3.55 12.65 22.08
C SER A 71 -2.39 13.26 22.88
N SER A 72 -1.14 13.14 22.43
CA SER A 72 0.00 13.77 23.08
C SER A 72 -0.08 15.30 23.04
N SER A 73 0.41 15.95 24.08
CA SER A 73 0.45 17.41 24.17
C SER A 73 1.20 18.02 22.98
N ARG A 74 0.82 19.23 22.60
CA ARG A 74 1.43 19.92 21.45
C ARG A 74 2.95 20.05 21.58
N GLY A 75 3.46 20.43 22.75
CA GLY A 75 4.90 20.54 23.00
C GLY A 75 5.65 19.23 22.80
N LEU A 76 5.11 18.11 23.31
CA LEU A 76 5.72 16.78 23.10
C LEU A 76 5.73 16.37 21.63
N ARG A 77 4.69 16.74 20.86
CA ARG A 77 4.65 16.48 19.42
C ARG A 77 5.69 17.30 18.68
N GLU A 78 5.82 18.58 19.00
CA GLU A 78 6.82 19.48 18.40
C GLU A 78 8.25 18.98 18.67
N GLU A 79 8.57 18.62 19.92
CA GLU A 79 9.86 18.02 20.30
C GLU A 79 10.14 16.71 19.55
N ALA A 80 9.14 15.83 19.44
CA ALA A 80 9.27 14.56 18.74
C ALA A 80 9.52 14.75 17.24
N ILE A 81 8.87 15.75 16.61
CA ILE A 81 9.06 16.10 15.20
C ILE A 81 10.47 16.64 14.98
N GLU A 82 10.93 17.55 15.83
CA GLU A 82 12.28 18.10 15.73
C GLU A 82 13.35 17.01 15.91
N ALA A 83 13.17 16.14 16.90
CA ALA A 83 14.04 14.99 17.10
C ALA A 83 14.05 14.05 15.88
N PHE A 84 12.89 13.73 15.33
CA PHE A 84 12.79 12.84 14.15
C PHE A 84 13.54 13.42 12.95
N ARG A 85 13.45 14.75 12.74
CA ARG A 85 14.18 15.45 11.68
C ARG A 85 15.68 15.49 11.95
N ALA A 86 16.10 15.81 13.17
CA ALA A 86 17.51 15.81 13.57
C ALA A 86 18.14 14.41 13.41
N GLU A 87 17.34 13.36 13.57
CA GLU A 87 17.74 11.97 13.36
C GLU A 87 17.73 11.52 11.89
N GLY A 88 17.45 12.41 10.93
CA GLY A 88 17.37 12.04 9.51
C GLY A 88 16.25 11.02 9.22
N GLY A 89 15.20 11.01 10.05
CA GLY A 89 14.08 10.09 9.93
C GLY A 89 14.34 8.67 10.46
N MET A 90 15.40 8.44 11.24
CA MET A 90 15.70 7.12 11.80
C MET A 90 14.75 6.70 12.93
N GLY A 91 14.14 7.65 13.63
CA GLY A 91 13.14 7.37 14.67
C GLY A 91 13.71 6.71 15.93
N TYR A 92 14.97 6.97 16.29
CA TYR A 92 15.60 6.43 17.49
C TYR A 92 14.89 6.91 18.76
N ASN A 93 14.62 8.22 18.88
CA ASN A 93 13.90 8.76 20.02
C ASN A 93 12.46 8.22 20.10
N ASN A 94 11.78 8.11 18.95
CA ASN A 94 10.43 7.53 18.90
C ASN A 94 10.45 6.07 19.39
N PHE A 95 11.37 5.25 18.87
CA PHE A 95 11.52 3.87 19.28
C PHE A 95 11.84 3.76 20.78
N PHE A 96 12.84 4.51 21.25
CA PHE A 96 13.24 4.52 22.66
C PHE A 96 12.07 4.89 23.58
N ALA A 97 11.29 5.92 23.23
CA ALA A 97 10.17 6.40 24.04
C ALA A 97 9.14 5.31 24.33
N THR A 98 8.95 4.37 23.40
CA THR A 98 8.00 3.25 23.55
C THR A 98 8.53 2.06 24.34
N LEU A 99 9.81 2.05 24.73
CA LEU A 99 10.41 0.95 25.47
C LEU A 99 9.93 0.93 26.93
N PRO A 100 9.73 -0.27 27.52
CA PRO A 100 9.59 -0.43 28.96
C PRO A 100 10.75 0.19 29.75
N SER A 101 10.48 0.64 30.98
CA SER A 101 11.46 1.35 31.81
C SER A 101 12.77 0.57 32.06
N HIS A 102 12.72 -0.77 32.12
CA HIS A 102 13.90 -1.62 32.30
C HIS A 102 14.79 -1.64 31.05
N LEU A 103 14.20 -1.81 29.85
CA LEU A 103 14.95 -1.77 28.58
C LEU A 103 15.53 -0.37 28.31
N LYS A 104 14.81 0.70 28.69
CA LYS A 104 15.36 2.07 28.63
C LYS A 104 16.64 2.22 29.46
N ALA A 105 16.65 1.66 30.67
CA ALA A 105 17.83 1.71 31.54
C ALA A 105 19.01 0.92 30.95
N GLU A 106 18.74 -0.23 30.34
CA GLU A 106 19.75 -1.05 29.65
C GLU A 106 20.39 -0.30 28.48
N VAL A 107 19.57 0.33 27.61
CA VAL A 107 20.07 1.13 26.49
C VAL A 107 20.90 2.31 26.97
N LEU A 108 20.48 3.03 28.00
CA LEU A 108 21.25 4.15 28.55
C LEU A 108 22.58 3.69 29.16
N LYS A 109 22.58 2.57 29.88
CA LYS A 109 23.81 1.98 30.43
C LYS A 109 24.82 1.62 29.33
N VAL A 110 24.34 1.05 28.22
CA VAL A 110 25.19 0.73 27.06
C VAL A 110 25.70 2.02 26.40
N ALA A 111 24.84 3.02 26.21
CA ALA A 111 25.22 4.30 25.59
C ALA A 111 26.30 5.05 26.38
N SER A 112 26.29 4.90 27.72
CA SER A 112 27.24 5.52 28.66
C SER A 112 28.48 4.67 28.94
N GLY A 113 28.69 3.54 28.25
CA GLY A 113 29.90 2.73 28.41
C GLY A 113 29.96 1.88 29.69
N GLY A 114 28.82 1.64 30.35
CA GLY A 114 28.70 0.72 31.49
C GLY A 114 28.35 1.37 32.84
N GLU A 115 28.51 2.68 32.98
CA GLU A 115 28.07 3.45 34.15
C GLU A 115 26.75 4.16 33.86
N LEU A 116 25.77 4.07 34.78
CA LEU A 116 24.57 4.89 34.67
C LEU A 116 24.96 6.36 34.87
N PRO A 117 24.49 7.31 34.02
CA PRO A 117 24.75 8.72 34.24
C PRO A 117 24.33 9.10 35.69
N PRO A 118 25.20 9.79 36.45
CA PRO A 118 24.90 10.15 37.82
C PRO A 118 23.75 11.16 37.76
N SER A 119 22.64 10.85 38.45
CA SER A 119 21.33 11.52 38.40
C SER A 119 20.41 11.15 37.22
N LEU A 120 19.79 9.97 37.30
CA LEU A 120 18.42 9.81 36.79
C LEU A 120 17.49 10.08 37.98
N PRO A 121 16.54 11.02 37.91
CA PRO A 121 15.54 11.18 38.97
C PRO A 121 14.83 9.85 39.18
N ASP A 122 14.76 9.40 40.42
CA ASP A 122 14.18 8.13 40.80
C ASP A 122 12.84 7.87 40.09
N GLY A 123 12.77 6.77 39.35
CA GLY A 123 11.53 6.18 38.86
C GLY A 123 10.78 6.87 37.71
N SER A 124 11.15 8.08 37.26
CA SER A 124 10.37 8.76 36.20
C SER A 124 10.79 8.33 34.79
N THR A 125 9.81 7.88 33.99
CA THR A 125 10.01 7.47 32.59
C THR A 125 10.44 8.66 31.70
N THR A 126 10.09 9.87 32.10
CA THR A 126 10.37 11.15 31.42
C THR A 126 11.86 11.49 31.45
N GLY A 127 12.52 11.41 32.61
CA GLY A 127 13.95 11.72 32.72
C GLY A 127 14.85 10.81 31.88
N LYS A 128 14.45 9.54 31.67
CA LYS A 128 15.18 8.61 30.78
C LYS A 128 15.08 9.01 29.31
N ASN A 129 13.93 9.53 28.87
CA ASN A 129 13.75 9.98 27.49
C ASN A 129 14.59 11.23 27.21
N GLU A 130 14.62 12.17 28.14
CA GLU A 130 15.45 13.38 28.05
C GLU A 130 16.94 13.04 28.02
N ALA A 131 17.41 12.15 28.92
CA ALA A 131 18.78 11.68 28.93
C ALA A 131 19.19 11.03 27.60
N PHE A 132 18.31 10.21 27.01
CA PHE A 132 18.57 9.61 25.70
C PHE A 132 18.62 10.65 24.57
N ALA A 133 17.73 11.66 24.63
CA ALA A 133 17.66 12.74 23.65
C ALA A 133 18.87 13.71 23.72
N GLN A 134 19.67 13.69 24.78
CA GLN A 134 20.92 14.46 24.88
C GLN A 134 22.12 13.74 24.26
N LEU A 135 22.04 12.42 24.04
CA LEU A 135 23.12 11.64 23.42
C LEU A 135 23.34 12.03 21.96
N SER A 136 24.56 11.89 21.46
CA SER A 136 24.83 12.02 20.02
C SER A 136 24.12 10.94 19.20
N MET A 137 23.82 11.21 17.92
CA MET A 137 23.20 10.24 17.02
C MET A 137 23.99 8.92 16.94
N HIS A 138 25.33 9.00 16.94
CA HIS A 138 26.20 7.81 16.90
C HIS A 138 26.03 6.96 18.17
N GLN A 139 26.00 7.59 19.36
CA GLN A 139 25.78 6.88 20.63
C GLN A 139 24.40 6.21 20.67
N ARG A 140 23.33 6.92 20.26
CA ARG A 140 21.98 6.35 20.18
C ARG A 140 21.93 5.14 19.27
N ALA A 141 22.48 5.27 18.06
CA ALA A 141 22.50 4.20 17.07
C ALA A 141 23.30 2.98 17.56
N ALA A 142 24.47 3.19 18.17
CA ALA A 142 25.31 2.12 18.71
C ALA A 142 24.61 1.38 19.85
N ALA A 143 24.05 2.11 20.82
CA ALA A 143 23.37 1.52 21.96
C ALA A 143 22.13 0.72 21.55
N LEU A 144 21.28 1.28 20.68
CA LEU A 144 20.11 0.57 20.18
C LEU A 144 20.47 -0.66 19.37
N ARG A 145 21.53 -0.62 18.54
CA ARG A 145 22.00 -1.80 17.79
C ARG A 145 22.57 -2.89 18.70
N GLN A 146 23.19 -2.52 19.81
CA GLN A 146 23.75 -3.49 20.74
C GLN A 146 22.67 -4.17 21.58
N VAL A 147 21.68 -3.43 22.08
CA VAL A 147 20.57 -3.99 22.88
C VAL A 147 19.54 -4.68 21.98
N PHE A 148 19.29 -4.15 20.79
CA PHE A 148 18.33 -4.68 19.82
C PHE A 148 19.00 -5.03 18.48
N PRO A 149 19.91 -6.02 18.44
CA PRO A 149 20.65 -6.37 17.22
C PRO A 149 19.76 -6.92 16.10
N LYS A 150 18.53 -7.31 16.44
CA LYS A 150 17.52 -7.80 15.50
C LYS A 150 16.64 -6.70 14.92
N VAL A 151 16.62 -5.50 15.53
CA VAL A 151 15.81 -4.37 15.06
C VAL A 151 16.61 -3.58 14.04
N GLU A 152 16.04 -3.40 12.86
CA GLU A 152 16.70 -2.73 11.76
C GLU A 152 16.17 -1.31 11.62
N PHE A 153 16.99 -0.33 11.97
CA PHE A 153 16.67 1.08 11.74
C PHE A 153 17.02 1.48 10.32
N ALA A 154 16.08 2.16 9.65
CA ALA A 154 16.25 2.73 8.32
C ALA A 154 15.62 4.13 8.28
N PRO A 155 16.11 5.03 7.41
CA PRO A 155 15.50 6.34 7.22
C PRO A 155 14.05 6.20 6.74
N CYS A 156 13.12 6.70 7.53
CA CYS A 156 11.68 6.63 7.26
C CYS A 156 11.06 8.01 7.04
N SER A 157 11.86 9.06 6.82
CA SER A 157 11.35 10.40 6.50
C SER A 157 11.07 10.56 5.01
N THR A 158 9.96 11.22 4.71
CA THR A 158 9.57 11.67 3.36
C THR A 158 10.28 12.96 2.94
N HIS A 159 11.07 13.59 3.83
CA HIS A 159 11.77 14.84 3.51
C HIS A 159 12.61 14.73 2.23
N ALA A 160 13.19 13.56 1.99
CA ALA A 160 13.96 13.29 0.78
C ALA A 160 13.13 13.41 -0.52
N PHE A 161 11.80 13.21 -0.46
CA PHE A 161 10.89 13.34 -1.60
C PHE A 161 10.88 14.75 -2.14
N VAL A 162 11.00 15.76 -1.26
CA VAL A 162 11.05 17.18 -1.64
C VAL A 162 12.15 17.38 -2.67
N SER A 163 13.36 16.90 -2.37
CA SER A 163 14.50 17.02 -3.28
C SER A 163 14.30 16.29 -4.61
N GLN A 164 13.62 15.13 -4.61
CA GLN A 164 13.38 14.35 -5.83
C GLN A 164 12.30 14.99 -6.70
N LEU A 165 11.20 15.43 -6.08
CA LEU A 165 10.09 16.08 -6.77
C LEU A 165 10.51 17.44 -7.32
N SER A 166 11.27 18.25 -6.58
CA SER A 166 11.82 19.52 -7.08
C SER A 166 12.78 19.34 -8.25
N LYS A 167 13.57 18.25 -8.26
CA LYS A 167 14.44 17.92 -9.40
C LYS A 167 13.65 17.48 -10.64
N HIS A 168 12.50 16.82 -10.44
CA HIS A 168 11.70 16.30 -11.54
C HIS A 168 10.75 17.35 -12.12
N PHE A 169 10.09 18.13 -11.27
CA PHE A 169 9.12 19.16 -11.65
C PHE A 169 9.76 20.55 -11.56
N LEU A 170 10.56 20.91 -12.57
CA LEU A 170 11.23 22.20 -12.63
C LEU A 170 10.21 23.35 -12.68
N GLY A 171 10.39 24.36 -11.83
CA GLY A 171 9.50 25.52 -11.75
C GLY A 171 8.24 25.31 -10.91
N VAL A 172 8.04 24.12 -10.32
CA VAL A 172 6.94 23.84 -9.38
C VAL A 172 7.41 24.09 -7.95
N ASP A 173 6.62 24.83 -7.17
CA ASP A 173 6.86 25.06 -5.75
C ASP A 173 6.53 23.79 -4.95
N VAL A 174 7.57 23.16 -4.39
CA VAL A 174 7.47 21.94 -3.58
C VAL A 174 7.74 22.29 -2.12
N LYS A 175 6.71 22.19 -1.28
CA LYS A 175 6.76 22.48 0.14
C LYS A 175 6.81 21.21 0.97
N PHE A 176 7.31 21.33 2.19
CA PHE A 176 7.37 20.22 3.15
C PHE A 176 6.60 20.57 4.43
N ALA A 177 5.72 19.68 4.88
CA ALA A 177 5.04 19.77 6.16
C ALA A 177 5.65 18.74 7.14
N PRO A 178 6.49 19.20 8.11
CA PRO A 178 7.12 18.29 9.07
C PRO A 178 6.12 17.70 10.07
N ASP A 179 5.01 18.39 10.33
CA ASP A 179 3.85 17.82 11.03
C ASP A 179 2.78 17.44 10.00
N THR A 180 2.49 16.15 9.90
CA THR A 180 1.46 15.65 8.97
C THR A 180 0.06 16.10 9.34
N LEU A 181 -0.20 16.43 10.62
CA LEU A 181 -1.52 16.75 11.14
C LEU A 181 -1.71 18.25 11.43
N SER A 182 -0.71 19.08 11.12
CA SER A 182 -0.80 20.55 11.21
C SER A 182 -0.27 21.21 9.93
N ALA A 183 -0.62 20.65 8.77
CA ALA A 183 -0.09 21.08 7.48
C ALA A 183 -0.73 22.41 7.00
N PRO A 184 0.05 23.41 6.52
CA PRO A 184 -0.47 24.71 6.12
C PRO A 184 -1.12 24.69 4.72
N THR A 185 -2.14 23.85 4.54
CA THR A 185 -2.75 23.58 3.23
C THR A 185 -3.51 24.77 2.63
N HIS A 186 -4.02 25.68 3.47
CA HIS A 186 -4.69 26.91 3.04
C HIS A 186 -3.76 27.90 2.31
N LEU A 187 -2.44 27.73 2.42
CA LEU A 187 -1.43 28.56 1.75
C LEU A 187 -0.99 27.98 0.39
N LEU A 188 -1.55 26.84 -0.02
CA LEU A 188 -1.19 26.19 -1.27
C LEU A 188 -1.94 26.83 -2.44
N LYS A 189 -1.21 27.03 -3.54
CA LYS A 189 -1.74 27.58 -4.78
C LYS A 189 -1.90 26.47 -5.83
N PRO A 190 -2.79 26.63 -6.82
CA PRO A 190 -2.86 25.71 -7.95
C PRO A 190 -1.49 25.48 -8.60
N GLY A 191 -1.17 24.23 -8.92
CA GLY A 191 0.13 23.85 -9.50
C GLY A 191 1.27 23.75 -8.48
N THR A 192 0.99 23.65 -7.17
CA THR A 192 2.00 23.42 -6.13
C THR A 192 1.93 22.00 -5.57
N ILE A 193 3.05 21.53 -5.03
CA ILE A 193 3.16 20.25 -4.33
C ILE A 193 3.42 20.49 -2.85
N LEU A 194 2.67 19.84 -1.97
CA LEU A 194 2.98 19.73 -0.55
C LEU A 194 3.31 18.28 -0.21
N VAL A 195 4.50 18.04 0.34
CA VAL A 195 4.90 16.74 0.87
C VAL A 195 4.63 16.73 2.37
N LEU A 196 3.76 15.83 2.84
CA LEU A 196 3.58 15.56 4.26
C LEU A 196 4.68 14.62 4.74
N GLU A 197 5.11 14.79 6.00
CA GLU A 197 5.96 13.79 6.65
C GLU A 197 5.32 12.37 6.63
N ASN A 198 6.09 11.33 6.93
CA ASN A 198 5.60 9.96 6.99
C ASN A 198 4.43 9.83 7.96
N LEU A 199 3.30 9.31 7.45
CA LEU A 199 2.06 9.20 8.21
C LEU A 199 2.19 8.29 9.43
N LYS A 200 3.09 7.29 9.40
CA LYS A 200 3.40 6.43 10.55
C LYS A 200 4.12 7.13 11.69
N PHE A 201 4.50 8.39 11.52
CA PHE A 201 4.95 9.22 12.64
C PHE A 201 3.86 9.34 13.71
N TYR A 202 2.58 9.25 13.34
CA TYR A 202 1.49 9.10 14.29
C TYR A 202 1.05 7.64 14.39
N GLN A 203 0.93 7.12 15.62
CA GLN A 203 0.52 5.73 15.87
C GLN A 203 -0.88 5.45 15.30
N ASN A 204 -1.72 6.50 15.24
CA ASN A 204 -3.08 6.47 14.71
C ASN A 204 -3.17 5.94 13.28
N GLU A 205 -2.13 6.11 12.44
CA GLU A 205 -2.13 5.61 11.06
C GLU A 205 -2.29 4.08 11.01
N THR A 206 -1.67 3.37 11.96
CA THR A 206 -1.63 1.89 12.00
C THR A 206 -2.39 1.30 13.19
N SER A 207 -3.18 2.12 13.89
CA SER A 207 -3.88 1.68 15.10
C SER A 207 -4.85 0.54 14.80
N LEU A 208 -4.96 -0.40 15.74
CA LEU A 208 -5.96 -1.47 15.69
C LEU A 208 -7.38 -0.93 15.94
N HIS A 209 -7.47 0.22 16.61
CA HIS A 209 -8.70 0.90 17.01
C HIS A 209 -9.25 1.77 15.87
N PRO A 210 -10.43 1.45 15.30
CA PRO A 210 -11.03 2.25 14.22
C PRO A 210 -11.23 3.72 14.58
N GLU A 211 -11.60 4.02 15.81
CA GLU A 211 -11.77 5.37 16.35
C GLU A 211 -10.50 6.22 16.27
N GLU A 212 -9.34 5.64 16.58
CA GLU A 212 -8.06 6.33 16.49
C GLU A 212 -7.64 6.60 15.04
N ARG A 213 -7.92 5.64 14.15
CA ARG A 213 -7.68 5.82 12.71
C ARG A 213 -8.60 6.88 12.12
N MET A 214 -9.88 6.89 12.51
CA MET A 214 -10.87 7.86 12.06
C MET A 214 -10.47 9.29 12.46
N ALA A 215 -10.05 9.50 13.72
CA ALA A 215 -9.61 10.81 14.20
C ALA A 215 -8.44 11.39 13.38
N MET A 216 -7.48 10.55 12.97
CA MET A 216 -6.41 10.98 12.07
C MET A 216 -6.93 11.26 10.66
N ALA A 217 -7.81 10.41 10.14
CA ALA A 217 -8.38 10.58 8.81
C ALA A 217 -9.24 11.84 8.67
N GLU A 218 -9.96 12.26 9.71
CA GLU A 218 -10.71 13.52 9.74
C GLU A 218 -9.80 14.74 9.53
N VAL A 219 -8.63 14.76 10.17
CA VAL A 219 -7.62 15.80 9.95
C VAL A 219 -7.11 15.76 8.51
N LEU A 220 -6.77 14.58 8.00
CA LEU A 220 -6.29 14.42 6.62
C LEU A 220 -7.34 14.81 5.58
N ALA A 221 -8.63 14.58 5.85
CA ALA A 221 -9.73 14.95 4.97
C ALA A 221 -9.80 16.47 4.74
N SER A 222 -9.41 17.29 5.72
CA SER A 222 -9.33 18.75 5.55
C SER A 222 -8.31 19.19 4.48
N TYR A 223 -7.34 18.33 4.17
CA TYR A 223 -6.28 18.58 3.19
C TYR A 223 -6.65 18.18 1.77
N ALA A 224 -7.79 17.51 1.59
CA ALA A 224 -8.14 16.84 0.34
C ALA A 224 -9.54 17.23 -0.11
N ASP A 225 -9.68 17.56 -1.40
CA ASP A 225 -10.98 17.50 -2.08
C ASP A 225 -11.15 16.15 -2.76
N VAL A 226 -10.05 15.52 -3.20
CA VAL A 226 -10.04 14.24 -3.91
C VAL A 226 -8.93 13.34 -3.36
N PHE A 227 -9.26 12.07 -3.11
CA PHE A 227 -8.28 11.05 -2.73
C PHE A 227 -7.84 10.22 -3.94
N VAL A 228 -6.53 10.07 -4.09
CA VAL A 228 -5.90 9.25 -5.13
C VAL A 228 -4.95 8.26 -4.46
N ASN A 229 -5.19 6.97 -4.66
CA ASN A 229 -4.30 5.92 -4.16
C ASN A 229 -3.33 5.49 -5.26
N GLU A 230 -2.04 5.72 -5.04
CA GLU A 230 -0.92 5.30 -5.89
C GLU A 230 -0.17 4.09 -5.31
N SER A 231 -0.43 3.71 -4.06
CA SER A 231 0.39 2.76 -3.32
C SER A 231 -0.21 1.35 -3.30
N PHE A 232 0.11 0.55 -4.32
CA PHE A 232 -0.27 -0.88 -4.32
C PHE A 232 0.34 -1.67 -3.16
N ALA A 233 1.52 -1.27 -2.66
CA ALA A 233 2.15 -1.92 -1.51
C ALA A 233 1.31 -1.86 -0.23
N THR A 234 0.45 -0.85 -0.08
CA THR A 234 -0.33 -0.63 1.15
C THR A 234 -1.80 -0.99 1.03
N VAL A 235 -2.31 -1.44 -0.14
CA VAL A 235 -3.76 -1.64 -0.32
C VAL A 235 -4.36 -2.77 0.53
N ASN A 236 -3.56 -3.73 1.01
CA ASN A 236 -4.01 -4.75 1.96
C ASN A 236 -4.05 -4.25 3.41
N SER A 237 -3.50 -3.07 3.71
CA SER A 237 -3.40 -2.52 5.05
C SER A 237 -4.62 -1.68 5.41
N VAL A 238 -5.16 -1.91 6.60
CA VAL A 238 -6.21 -1.07 7.18
C VAL A 238 -5.55 0.07 7.94
N HIS A 239 -5.43 1.23 7.28
CA HIS A 239 -4.78 2.43 7.82
C HIS A 239 -5.72 3.64 7.77
N ALA A 240 -5.42 4.67 8.56
CA ALA A 240 -6.17 5.93 8.53
C ALA A 240 -6.19 6.52 7.11
N SER A 241 -5.01 6.66 6.49
CA SER A 241 -4.87 7.24 5.15
C SER A 241 -5.40 6.36 4.00
N ASN A 242 -5.28 5.05 4.12
CA ASN A 242 -5.59 4.10 3.04
C ASN A 242 -7.06 3.67 3.04
N THR A 243 -7.68 3.57 4.22
CA THR A 243 -9.05 3.04 4.35
C THR A 243 -10.06 3.99 4.96
N GLU A 244 -9.70 4.81 5.96
CA GLU A 244 -10.70 5.67 6.62
C GLU A 244 -10.87 7.00 5.89
N LEU A 245 -9.78 7.61 5.40
CA LEU A 245 -9.81 8.84 4.61
C LEU A 245 -10.75 8.77 3.38
N PRO A 246 -10.64 7.77 2.48
CA PRO A 246 -11.58 7.66 1.36
C PRO A 246 -13.04 7.44 1.78
N LYS A 247 -13.30 6.85 2.96
CA LYS A 247 -14.67 6.72 3.48
C LYS A 247 -15.24 8.08 3.91
N ILE A 248 -14.41 8.92 4.55
CA ILE A 248 -14.81 10.28 4.95
C ILE A 248 -15.10 11.15 3.72
N LEU A 249 -14.29 11.01 2.67
CA LEU A 249 -14.46 11.76 1.41
C LEU A 249 -15.57 11.17 0.52
N PHE A 250 -16.09 9.98 0.84
CA PHE A 250 -17.08 9.22 0.05
C PHE A 250 -16.65 8.87 -1.39
N HIS A 251 -15.40 9.11 -1.74
CA HIS A 251 -14.85 8.81 -3.06
C HIS A 251 -13.34 8.57 -3.01
N GLY A 252 -12.83 7.88 -4.03
CA GLY A 252 -11.40 7.68 -4.22
C GLY A 252 -11.10 7.16 -5.62
N ALA A 253 -9.95 7.54 -6.16
CA ALA A 253 -9.50 7.09 -7.47
C ALA A 253 -8.21 6.28 -7.37
N ALA A 254 -8.01 5.37 -8.31
CA ALA A 254 -6.73 4.70 -8.51
C ALA A 254 -5.82 5.61 -9.34
N GLY A 255 -4.62 5.87 -8.84
CA GLY A 255 -3.56 6.49 -9.63
C GLY A 255 -3.06 5.58 -10.76
N PHE A 256 -2.18 6.05 -11.64
CA PHE A 256 -1.67 5.25 -12.77
C PHE A 256 -0.90 4.00 -12.32
N SER A 257 -0.07 4.07 -11.27
CA SER A 257 0.66 2.88 -10.77
C SER A 257 -0.33 1.83 -10.27
N LEU A 258 -1.25 2.22 -9.39
CA LEU A 258 -2.27 1.30 -8.86
C LEU A 258 -3.19 0.76 -9.97
N SER A 259 -3.60 1.60 -10.92
CA SER A 259 -4.45 1.17 -12.04
C SER A 259 -3.77 0.11 -12.91
N ARG A 260 -2.46 0.24 -13.15
CA ARG A 260 -1.65 -0.75 -13.85
C ARG A 260 -1.63 -2.09 -13.12
N GLU A 261 -1.41 -2.06 -11.81
CA GLU A 261 -1.42 -3.25 -10.94
C GLU A 261 -2.79 -3.95 -10.96
N LEU A 262 -3.88 -3.20 -10.76
CA LEU A 262 -5.25 -3.74 -10.78
C LEU A 262 -5.60 -4.35 -12.15
N THR A 263 -5.20 -3.69 -13.24
CA THR A 263 -5.43 -4.20 -14.60
C THR A 263 -4.65 -5.49 -14.87
N PHE A 264 -3.40 -5.56 -14.42
CA PHE A 264 -2.59 -6.77 -14.55
C PHE A 264 -3.20 -7.93 -13.77
N PHE A 265 -3.45 -7.74 -12.46
CA PHE A 265 -3.95 -8.81 -11.60
C PHE A 265 -5.39 -9.23 -11.94
N SER A 266 -6.27 -8.31 -12.32
CA SER A 266 -7.62 -8.68 -12.77
C SER A 266 -7.60 -9.61 -13.98
N ARG A 267 -6.72 -9.35 -14.96
CA ARG A 267 -6.51 -10.24 -16.12
C ARG A 267 -5.79 -11.54 -15.75
N PHE A 268 -4.84 -11.48 -14.83
CA PHE A 268 -4.10 -12.66 -14.40
C PHE A 268 -5.01 -13.68 -13.70
N LEU A 269 -5.90 -13.22 -12.81
CA LEU A 269 -6.72 -14.10 -11.98
C LEU A 269 -7.93 -14.71 -12.69
N THR A 270 -8.30 -14.24 -13.90
CA THR A 270 -9.38 -14.87 -14.68
C THR A 270 -8.98 -16.26 -15.16
N GLN A 271 -7.77 -16.42 -15.68
CA GLN A 271 -7.27 -17.70 -16.17
C GLN A 271 -5.73 -17.74 -16.14
N PRO A 272 -5.12 -18.03 -14.98
CA PRO A 272 -3.66 -18.10 -14.88
C PRO A 272 -3.12 -19.37 -15.57
N PRO A 273 -2.03 -19.28 -16.36
CA PRO A 273 -1.45 -20.45 -17.00
C PRO A 273 -0.80 -21.36 -15.97
N ARG A 274 -1.09 -22.67 -16.05
CA ARG A 274 -0.56 -23.71 -15.16
C ARG A 274 0.42 -24.62 -15.90
N PRO A 275 1.41 -25.22 -15.21
CA PRO A 275 1.69 -25.10 -13.77
C PRO A 275 2.24 -23.73 -13.31
N ILE A 276 1.84 -23.28 -12.12
CA ILE A 276 2.32 -22.06 -11.45
C ILE A 276 3.38 -22.44 -10.42
N ALA A 277 4.59 -21.90 -10.57
CA ALA A 277 5.62 -21.94 -9.55
C ALA A 277 5.64 -20.63 -8.75
N VAL A 278 5.74 -20.72 -7.43
CA VAL A 278 5.94 -19.56 -6.55
C VAL A 278 7.25 -19.70 -5.80
N VAL A 279 8.14 -18.74 -5.99
CA VAL A 279 9.41 -18.61 -5.29
C VAL A 279 9.25 -17.60 -4.16
N VAL A 280 9.39 -18.06 -2.92
CA VAL A 280 9.29 -17.22 -1.72
C VAL A 280 10.63 -17.23 -0.99
N ALA A 281 11.27 -16.07 -0.92
CA ALA A 281 12.58 -15.93 -0.30
C ALA A 281 12.66 -14.78 0.72
N GLY A 282 13.82 -14.68 1.37
CA GLY A 282 14.20 -13.60 2.29
C GLY A 282 14.07 -13.96 3.76
N ARG A 283 13.96 -12.94 4.61
CA ARG A 283 13.88 -13.14 6.07
C ARG A 283 12.61 -13.87 6.50
N TYR A 284 12.73 -14.65 7.56
CA TYR A 284 11.60 -15.25 8.26
C TYR A 284 10.71 -14.17 8.87
N THR A 285 9.41 -14.22 8.59
CA THR A 285 8.37 -13.41 9.27
C THR A 285 7.09 -14.24 9.36
N PRO A 286 6.27 -14.07 10.43
CA PRO A 286 5.01 -14.80 10.57
C PRO A 286 4.08 -14.60 9.37
N LYS A 287 4.06 -13.37 8.82
CA LYS A 287 3.24 -13.02 7.66
C LYS A 287 3.60 -13.87 6.45
N LYS A 288 4.90 -14.05 6.14
CA LYS A 288 5.34 -14.86 4.99
C LYS A 288 5.05 -16.34 5.17
N ILE A 289 5.18 -16.92 6.36
CA ILE A 289 4.87 -18.35 6.57
C ILE A 289 3.36 -18.60 6.44
N ARG A 290 2.51 -17.72 7.01
CA ARG A 290 1.05 -17.80 6.84
C ARG A 290 0.65 -17.70 5.37
N MET A 291 1.33 -16.84 4.63
CA MET A 291 1.19 -16.71 3.19
C MET A 291 1.60 -18.00 2.46
N ILE A 292 2.74 -18.64 2.78
CA ILE A 292 3.11 -19.93 2.17
C ILE A 292 1.99 -20.96 2.38
N ARG A 293 1.47 -21.09 3.61
CA ARG A 293 0.34 -21.99 3.90
C ARG A 293 -0.87 -21.73 3.03
N SER A 294 -1.21 -20.46 2.80
CA SER A 294 -2.38 -20.06 2.02
C SER A 294 -2.26 -20.30 0.51
N LEU A 295 -1.03 -20.47 0.01
CA LEU A 295 -0.75 -20.81 -1.39
C LEU A 295 -0.93 -22.29 -1.66
N VAL A 296 -0.82 -23.14 -0.63
CA VAL A 296 -1.02 -24.59 -0.77
C VAL A 296 -2.45 -24.87 -1.26
N GLY A 297 -2.56 -25.64 -2.34
CA GLY A 297 -3.81 -25.91 -3.05
C GLY A 297 -4.21 -24.87 -4.09
N LYS A 298 -3.46 -23.75 -4.23
CA LYS A 298 -3.67 -22.74 -5.29
C LYS A 298 -2.58 -22.78 -6.36
N VAL A 299 -1.39 -23.26 -6.01
CA VAL A 299 -0.21 -23.29 -6.89
C VAL A 299 0.33 -24.71 -6.99
N ASP A 300 1.15 -24.97 -8.01
CA ASP A 300 1.63 -26.32 -8.31
C ASP A 300 3.01 -26.58 -7.69
N LYS A 301 3.85 -25.54 -7.58
CA LYS A 301 5.17 -25.62 -6.94
C LYS A 301 5.44 -24.44 -6.02
N ILE A 302 6.10 -24.70 -4.90
CA ILE A 302 6.59 -23.68 -3.96
C ILE A 302 8.08 -23.89 -3.75
N LEU A 303 8.90 -22.91 -4.11
CA LEU A 303 10.35 -22.92 -3.94
C LEU A 303 10.72 -21.93 -2.84
N LEU A 304 11.39 -22.38 -1.79
CA LEU A 304 11.72 -21.54 -0.63
C LEU A 304 13.21 -21.25 -0.55
N GLY A 305 13.61 -20.01 -0.26
CA GLY A 305 15.03 -19.67 -0.09
C GLY A 305 15.34 -18.51 0.85
N GLY A 306 16.60 -18.29 1.16
CA GLY A 306 17.00 -17.37 2.24
C GLY A 306 16.56 -17.87 3.63
N MET A 307 16.47 -16.99 4.62
CA MET A 307 16.22 -17.40 6.02
C MET A 307 14.80 -17.96 6.29
N ILE A 308 13.86 -17.83 5.35
CA ILE A 308 12.51 -18.39 5.52
C ILE A 308 12.49 -19.92 5.60
N ILE A 309 13.58 -20.59 5.18
CA ILE A 309 13.71 -22.04 5.18
C ILE A 309 13.95 -22.63 6.57
N MET A 310 14.43 -21.84 7.54
CA MET A 310 14.88 -22.36 8.84
C MET A 310 13.81 -23.18 9.59
N PRO A 311 12.54 -22.74 9.68
CA PRO A 311 11.48 -23.56 10.27
C PRO A 311 11.28 -24.91 9.55
N PHE A 312 11.44 -24.95 8.23
CA PHE A 312 11.24 -26.16 7.41
C PHE A 312 12.39 -27.14 7.56
N LEU A 313 13.62 -26.65 7.70
CA LEU A 313 14.79 -27.47 7.99
C LEU A 313 14.66 -28.12 9.38
N LEU A 314 14.31 -27.34 10.41
CA LEU A 314 14.01 -27.87 11.74
C LEU A 314 12.85 -28.86 11.74
N ALA A 315 11.81 -28.61 10.94
CA ALA A 315 10.66 -29.49 10.81
C ALA A 315 11.04 -30.87 10.25
N LYS A 316 12.07 -30.92 9.39
CA LYS A 316 12.68 -32.13 8.84
C LYS A 316 13.75 -32.76 9.75
N GLY A 317 13.98 -32.22 10.94
CA GLY A 317 14.97 -32.72 11.90
C GLY A 317 16.41 -32.34 11.55
N LEU A 318 16.62 -31.31 10.72
CA LEU A 318 17.94 -30.83 10.32
C LEU A 318 18.42 -29.68 11.21
N THR A 319 19.74 -29.52 11.29
CA THR A 319 20.38 -28.39 12.00
C THR A 319 20.22 -27.09 11.22
N VAL A 320 20.17 -25.97 11.96
CA VAL A 320 19.99 -24.62 11.41
C VAL A 320 21.01 -23.64 11.96
N ASP A 321 21.10 -22.50 11.28
CA ASP A 321 21.91 -21.32 11.62
C ASP A 321 21.76 -20.86 13.08
N LYS A 322 22.89 -20.40 13.65
CA LYS A 322 23.03 -19.85 15.00
C LYS A 322 22.03 -18.73 15.36
N SER A 323 21.57 -17.96 14.37
CA SER A 323 20.68 -16.80 14.53
C SER A 323 19.21 -17.15 14.71
N PHE A 324 18.79 -18.37 14.33
CA PHE A 324 17.37 -18.68 14.21
C PHE A 324 16.76 -19.00 15.58
N ASN A 325 15.73 -18.24 15.97
CA ASN A 325 14.99 -18.50 17.20
C ASN A 325 13.77 -19.37 16.90
N THR A 326 13.69 -20.52 17.56
CA THR A 326 12.62 -21.53 17.38
C THR A 326 11.27 -21.10 17.95
N TYR A 327 11.26 -20.08 18.80
CA TYR A 327 10.05 -19.55 19.43
C TYR A 327 9.84 -18.09 19.02
N GLU A 328 8.70 -17.81 18.41
CA GLU A 328 8.28 -16.45 18.11
C GLU A 328 7.11 -16.07 19.02
N GLN A 329 7.29 -14.98 19.76
CA GLN A 329 6.27 -14.40 20.62
C GLN A 329 5.19 -13.75 19.75
N VAL A 330 4.11 -14.48 19.44
CA VAL A 330 2.96 -13.93 18.73
C VAL A 330 1.93 -13.49 19.76
N LYS A 331 1.85 -12.18 20.04
CA LYS A 331 0.76 -11.63 20.84
C LYS A 331 -0.56 -11.78 20.08
N ARG A 332 -1.46 -12.63 20.54
CA ARG A 332 -2.86 -12.68 20.12
C ARG A 332 -3.72 -12.25 21.30
N LYS A 333 -4.61 -11.28 21.08
CA LYS A 333 -5.69 -10.98 22.03
C LYS A 333 -6.87 -11.88 21.65
N PRO A 334 -7.33 -12.81 22.50
CA PRO A 334 -8.54 -13.59 22.21
C PRO A 334 -9.74 -12.65 22.07
N LEU A 335 -10.69 -13.04 21.21
CA LEU A 335 -11.86 -12.22 20.84
C LEU A 335 -12.90 -12.09 21.96
N ASN A 336 -12.69 -12.74 23.11
CA ASN A 336 -13.62 -12.74 24.24
C ASN A 336 -13.04 -11.94 25.41
N ALA A 337 -13.92 -11.17 26.07
CA ALA A 337 -13.64 -10.08 26.98
C ALA A 337 -12.71 -10.39 28.18
N ASN A 338 -11.99 -9.35 28.62
CA ASN A 338 -11.41 -9.14 29.95
C ASN A 338 -10.54 -10.25 30.57
N THR A 339 -9.68 -10.90 29.80
CA THR A 339 -8.56 -11.70 30.34
C THR A 339 -7.24 -11.25 29.74
N ASP A 340 -6.17 -11.37 30.55
CA ASP A 340 -4.80 -11.00 30.19
C ASP A 340 -4.37 -11.63 28.87
N VAL A 341 -3.46 -10.96 28.16
CA VAL A 341 -2.91 -11.42 26.88
C VAL A 341 -2.19 -12.76 27.11
N GLU A 342 -2.84 -13.88 26.78
CA GLU A 342 -2.16 -15.19 26.78
C GLU A 342 -1.08 -15.20 25.69
N GLU A 343 0.19 -15.29 26.12
CA GLU A 343 1.35 -15.52 25.26
C GLU A 343 1.31 -16.95 24.69
N LEU A 344 0.54 -17.15 23.62
CA LEU A 344 0.54 -18.39 22.85
C LEU A 344 1.80 -18.46 21.99
N SER A 345 2.83 -19.13 22.49
CA SER A 345 4.03 -19.48 21.72
C SER A 345 3.70 -20.57 20.69
N ILE A 346 3.37 -20.16 19.46
CA ILE A 346 3.23 -21.10 18.36
C ILE A 346 4.64 -21.44 17.87
N SER A 347 5.08 -22.68 18.08
CA SER A 347 6.34 -23.15 17.51
C SER A 347 6.29 -23.02 15.98
N CYS A 348 7.17 -22.18 15.42
CA CYS A 348 7.27 -21.97 13.96
C CYS A 348 7.55 -23.29 13.22
N VAL A 349 8.19 -24.23 13.89
CA VAL A 349 8.50 -25.58 13.41
C VAL A 349 7.23 -26.41 13.24
N ASN A 350 6.30 -26.37 14.20
CA ASN A 350 5.02 -27.07 14.09
C ASN A 350 4.22 -26.58 12.89
N PHE A 351 4.23 -25.26 12.66
CA PHE A 351 3.54 -24.66 11.53
C PHE A 351 4.20 -25.03 10.19
N ALA A 352 5.53 -25.11 10.14
CA ALA A 352 6.24 -25.61 8.96
C ALA A 352 5.94 -27.10 8.67
N ARG A 353 5.85 -27.96 9.70
CA ARG A 353 5.40 -29.35 9.54
C ARG A 353 4.00 -29.43 8.96
N GLU A 354 3.08 -28.60 9.45
CA GLU A 354 1.72 -28.50 8.91
C GLU A 354 1.74 -28.15 7.41
N ILE A 355 2.54 -27.16 7.01
CA ILE A 355 2.68 -26.77 5.60
C ILE A 355 3.23 -27.90 4.75
N ILE A 356 4.28 -28.61 5.21
CA ILE A 356 4.85 -29.75 4.50
C ILE A 356 3.78 -30.82 4.26
N ALA A 357 3.03 -31.19 5.30
CA ALA A 357 1.94 -32.17 5.19
C ALA A 357 0.80 -31.68 4.26
N LEU A 358 0.48 -30.38 4.29
CA LEU A 358 -0.50 -29.80 3.37
C LEU A 358 -0.01 -29.85 1.92
N CYS A 359 1.27 -29.59 1.66
CA CYS A 359 1.86 -29.67 0.32
C CYS A 359 1.74 -31.10 -0.22
N GLU A 360 2.14 -32.10 0.57
CA GLU A 360 2.01 -33.52 0.21
C GLU A 360 0.56 -33.90 -0.08
N LYS A 361 -0.38 -33.50 0.80
CA LYS A 361 -1.80 -33.79 0.64
C LYS A 361 -2.42 -33.17 -0.63
N ASN A 362 -1.98 -31.98 -1.02
CA ASN A 362 -2.53 -31.24 -2.16
C ASN A 362 -1.71 -31.44 -3.46
N GLY A 363 -0.69 -32.29 -3.45
CA GLY A 363 0.18 -32.51 -4.61
C GLY A 363 1.01 -31.29 -5.01
N VAL A 364 1.30 -30.38 -4.07
CA VAL A 364 2.14 -29.21 -4.29
C VAL A 364 3.60 -29.59 -4.06
N GLU A 365 4.45 -29.40 -5.06
CA GLU A 365 5.88 -29.68 -4.93
C GLU A 365 6.56 -28.59 -4.09
N LEU A 366 6.99 -28.93 -2.88
CA LEU A 366 7.77 -28.04 -2.00
C LEU A 366 9.27 -28.29 -2.20
N VAL A 367 9.97 -27.31 -2.77
CA VAL A 367 11.42 -27.39 -3.06
C VAL A 367 12.20 -26.53 -2.07
N LEU A 368 13.17 -27.14 -1.39
CA LEU A 368 14.08 -26.48 -0.45
C LEU A 368 15.50 -26.39 -1.02
N PRO A 369 16.36 -25.49 -0.50
CA PRO A 369 17.75 -25.39 -0.91
C PRO A 369 18.55 -26.66 -0.59
N VAL A 370 19.54 -26.94 -1.42
CA VAL A 370 20.45 -28.10 -1.30
C VAL A 370 21.88 -27.71 -0.95
N ASP A 371 22.18 -26.40 -1.00
CA ASP A 371 23.45 -25.81 -0.61
C ASP A 371 23.25 -24.35 -0.18
N HIS A 372 24.15 -23.87 0.69
CA HIS A 372 24.04 -22.55 1.31
C HIS A 372 25.38 -21.82 1.29
N VAL A 373 25.35 -20.50 1.20
CA VAL A 373 26.52 -19.64 1.44
C VAL A 373 26.45 -19.17 2.88
N VAL A 374 27.51 -19.42 3.65
CA VAL A 374 27.56 -19.18 5.09
C VAL A 374 28.79 -18.38 5.52
N THR A 375 28.70 -17.71 6.67
CA THR A 375 29.80 -16.97 7.31
C THR A 375 29.78 -17.18 8.82
N LYS A 376 30.92 -16.96 9.49
CA LYS A 376 31.02 -16.98 10.96
C LYS A 376 30.50 -15.69 11.62
N ARG A 377 30.39 -14.59 10.86
CA ARG A 377 29.92 -13.27 11.35
C ARG A 377 29.10 -12.57 10.27
N ILE A 378 28.10 -11.78 10.67
CA ILE A 378 27.32 -10.99 9.70
C ILE A 378 28.05 -9.67 9.46
N THR A 379 29.06 -9.68 8.60
CA THR A 379 29.73 -8.46 8.10
C THR A 379 29.45 -8.26 6.61
N ARG A 380 30.06 -7.23 6.00
CA ARG A 380 29.95 -7.02 4.55
C ARG A 380 30.63 -8.18 3.81
N ALA A 381 30.06 -8.57 2.66
CA ALA A 381 30.55 -9.66 1.83
C ALA A 381 32.00 -9.46 1.35
N THR A 382 32.48 -8.22 1.30
CA THR A 382 33.88 -7.88 0.97
C THR A 382 34.86 -8.12 2.11
N GLU A 383 34.38 -8.28 3.35
CA GLU A 383 35.19 -8.31 4.57
C GLU A 383 35.30 -9.72 5.18
N ASP A 384 34.42 -10.66 4.82
CA ASP A 384 34.36 -12.01 5.38
C ASP A 384 34.63 -13.10 4.33
N SER A 385 35.28 -14.18 4.77
CA SER A 385 35.45 -15.41 3.98
C SER A 385 34.18 -16.26 4.04
N ALA A 386 33.21 -15.94 3.18
CA ALA A 386 32.05 -16.79 2.99
C ALA A 386 32.47 -18.18 2.47
N ALA A 387 31.82 -19.23 2.98
CA ALA A 387 32.04 -20.61 2.58
C ALA A 387 30.74 -21.22 2.02
N ILE A 388 30.88 -22.20 1.13
CA ILE A 388 29.74 -22.96 0.61
C ILE A 388 29.58 -24.23 1.44
N VAL A 389 28.37 -24.46 1.93
CA VAL A 389 27.96 -25.71 2.56
C VAL A 389 27.16 -26.50 1.53
N GLU A 390 27.74 -27.58 1.01
CA GLU A 390 27.10 -28.49 0.05
C GLU A 390 26.18 -29.51 0.74
N SER A 391 25.25 -29.03 1.56
CA SER A 391 24.30 -29.86 2.29
C SER A 391 23.00 -29.10 2.52
N VAL A 392 21.91 -29.85 2.65
CA VAL A 392 20.61 -29.30 3.10
C VAL A 392 20.70 -28.84 4.56
N ALA A 393 21.47 -29.55 5.39
CA ALA A 393 21.69 -29.20 6.79
C ALA A 393 22.70 -28.05 6.92
N ILE A 394 22.42 -27.11 7.84
CA ILE A 394 23.28 -25.95 8.09
C ILE A 394 24.03 -26.19 9.41
N PRO A 395 25.35 -25.97 9.47
CA PRO A 395 26.09 -26.01 10.72
C PRO A 395 25.54 -25.01 11.76
N SER A 396 25.49 -25.40 13.03
CA SER A 396 24.88 -24.57 14.08
C SER A 396 25.70 -23.34 14.49
N ASP A 397 26.95 -23.25 14.05
CA ASP A 397 27.90 -22.20 14.41
C ASP A 397 28.07 -21.12 13.35
N VAL A 398 27.32 -21.19 12.24
CA VAL A 398 27.42 -20.25 11.10
C VAL A 398 26.11 -19.49 10.88
N TYR A 399 26.22 -18.40 10.10
CA TYR A 399 25.11 -17.59 9.58
C TYR A 399 24.92 -17.85 8.09
N VAL A 400 23.70 -18.14 7.64
CA VAL A 400 23.34 -18.23 6.23
C VAL A 400 23.13 -16.83 5.66
N VAL A 401 23.86 -16.53 4.60
CA VAL A 401 23.88 -15.20 3.98
C VAL A 401 23.45 -15.21 2.51
N ASP A 402 23.46 -16.36 1.83
CA ASP A 402 22.88 -16.57 0.50
C ASP A 402 22.64 -18.07 0.23
N CYS A 403 22.07 -18.39 -0.93
CA CYS A 403 21.97 -19.75 -1.45
C CYS A 403 23.16 -20.09 -2.36
N GLY A 404 23.52 -21.38 -2.42
CA GLY A 404 24.57 -21.86 -3.32
C GLY A 404 24.08 -22.08 -4.76
N PHE A 405 25.04 -22.33 -5.66
CA PHE A 405 24.77 -22.49 -7.09
C PHE A 405 23.95 -23.76 -7.41
N ARG A 406 24.08 -24.84 -6.62
CA ARG A 406 23.30 -26.08 -6.85
C ARG A 406 21.82 -25.84 -6.58
N THR A 407 21.49 -25.02 -5.58
CA THR A 407 20.12 -24.58 -5.29
C THR A 407 19.56 -23.77 -6.44
N ILE A 408 20.31 -22.79 -6.97
CA ILE A 408 19.84 -22.01 -8.12
C ILE A 408 19.61 -22.89 -9.35
N SER A 409 20.51 -23.84 -9.61
CA SER A 409 20.36 -24.81 -10.71
C SER A 409 19.13 -25.71 -10.53
N LEU A 410 18.88 -26.18 -9.30
CA LEU A 410 17.67 -26.94 -8.96
C LEU A 410 16.42 -26.10 -9.18
N PHE A 411 16.41 -24.85 -8.72
CA PHE A 411 15.25 -23.97 -8.86
C PHE A 411 14.97 -23.68 -10.33
N ALA A 412 16.00 -23.35 -11.13
CA ALA A 412 15.89 -23.17 -12.57
C ALA A 412 15.28 -24.41 -13.27
N LYS A 413 15.71 -25.62 -12.88
CA LYS A 413 15.13 -26.86 -13.40
C LYS A 413 13.66 -27.02 -13.01
N CYS A 414 13.28 -26.69 -11.77
CA CYS A 414 11.91 -26.81 -11.28
C CYS A 414 10.95 -25.80 -11.93
N ILE A 415 11.41 -24.60 -12.29
CA ILE A 415 10.60 -23.57 -12.97
C ILE A 415 10.51 -23.79 -14.50
N ARG A 416 11.43 -24.57 -15.09
CA ARG A 416 11.43 -24.83 -16.54
C ARG A 416 10.05 -25.27 -17.10
N PRO A 417 9.33 -26.24 -16.51
CA PRO A 417 8.03 -26.67 -16.99
C PRO A 417 6.85 -25.74 -16.59
N CYS A 418 7.08 -24.67 -15.83
CA CYS A 418 6.04 -23.80 -15.32
C CYS A 418 5.87 -22.57 -16.24
N PRO A 419 4.79 -22.43 -17.02
CA PRO A 419 4.56 -21.24 -17.84
C PRO A 419 4.36 -19.96 -17.02
N CYS A 420 4.02 -20.09 -15.73
CA CYS A 420 3.87 -18.98 -14.80
C CYS A 420 4.84 -19.11 -13.62
N VAL A 421 5.59 -18.04 -13.33
CA VAL A 421 6.48 -17.97 -12.16
C VAL A 421 6.21 -16.69 -11.39
N PHE A 422 5.86 -16.82 -10.11
CA PHE A 422 5.88 -15.70 -9.16
C PHE A 422 7.15 -15.74 -8.34
N TRP A 423 7.81 -14.61 -8.19
CA TRP A 423 9.00 -14.51 -7.35
C TRP A 423 8.91 -13.33 -6.39
N THR A 424 9.05 -13.61 -5.10
CA THR A 424 9.15 -12.58 -4.07
C THR A 424 10.23 -12.88 -3.04
N GLY A 425 10.96 -11.84 -2.64
CA GLY A 425 12.10 -11.91 -1.74
C GLY A 425 13.44 -12.22 -2.43
N THR A 426 14.54 -11.91 -1.75
CA THR A 426 15.91 -12.20 -2.19
C THR A 426 16.41 -13.44 -1.48
N PHE A 427 17.28 -14.23 -2.12
CA PHE A 427 17.90 -15.38 -1.46
C PHE A 427 18.98 -14.95 -0.48
N GLY A 428 19.74 -13.92 -0.87
CA GLY A 428 20.87 -13.40 -0.12
C GLY A 428 20.56 -12.14 0.69
N CYS A 429 21.45 -11.86 1.63
CA CYS A 429 21.47 -10.62 2.42
C CYS A 429 22.05 -9.47 1.58
N THR A 430 21.22 -8.89 0.71
CA THR A 430 21.64 -7.86 -0.25
C THR A 430 22.27 -6.63 0.39
N ARG A 431 21.83 -6.25 1.60
CA ARG A 431 22.38 -5.11 2.36
C ARG A 431 23.84 -5.27 2.74
N THR A 432 24.29 -6.49 3.00
CA THR A 432 25.69 -6.79 3.29
C THR A 432 26.45 -7.21 2.03
N GLY A 433 25.82 -7.15 0.84
CA GLY A 433 26.48 -7.44 -0.44
C GLY A 433 26.37 -8.89 -0.90
N TYR A 434 25.76 -9.78 -0.11
CA TYR A 434 25.50 -11.16 -0.53
C TYR A 434 24.31 -11.20 -1.49
N THR A 435 24.63 -11.13 -2.78
CA THR A 435 23.65 -10.93 -3.87
C THR A 435 23.74 -11.99 -4.98
N GLU A 436 24.81 -12.78 -5.03
CA GLU A 436 25.11 -13.68 -6.15
C GLU A 436 24.01 -14.71 -6.42
N GLY A 437 23.43 -15.33 -5.39
CA GLY A 437 22.33 -16.28 -5.58
C GLY A 437 21.08 -15.59 -6.14
N THR A 438 20.78 -14.39 -5.63
CA THR A 438 19.67 -13.55 -6.10
C THR A 438 19.86 -13.12 -7.55
N TYR A 439 21.06 -12.70 -7.91
CA TYR A 439 21.38 -12.23 -9.26
C TYR A 439 21.44 -13.37 -10.27
N THR A 440 22.01 -14.51 -9.89
CA THR A 440 22.07 -15.69 -10.75
C THR A 440 20.67 -16.21 -11.06
N PHE A 441 19.78 -16.28 -10.06
CA PHE A 441 18.40 -16.66 -10.30
C PHE A 441 17.64 -15.64 -11.16
N ALA A 442 17.85 -14.33 -10.94
CA ALA A 442 17.23 -13.29 -11.75
C ALA A 442 17.59 -13.43 -13.23
N ARG A 443 18.87 -13.67 -13.53
CA ARG A 443 19.35 -13.92 -14.91
C ARG A 443 18.73 -15.18 -15.50
N ALA A 444 18.75 -16.29 -14.76
CA ALA A 444 18.19 -17.55 -15.21
C ALA A 444 16.67 -17.47 -15.49
N LEU A 445 15.92 -16.71 -14.68
CA LEU A 445 14.49 -16.50 -14.91
C LEU A 445 14.22 -15.52 -16.07
N ALA A 446 15.05 -14.50 -16.25
CA ALA A 446 14.92 -13.51 -17.33
C ALA A 446 15.23 -14.08 -18.72
N GLU A 447 16.01 -15.17 -18.80
CA GLU A 447 16.28 -15.91 -20.04
C GLU A 447 15.10 -16.80 -20.47
N GLU A 448 14.16 -17.07 -19.58
CA GLU A 448 13.02 -17.95 -19.87
C GLU A 448 11.82 -17.11 -20.34
N GLU A 449 11.36 -17.29 -21.58
CA GLU A 449 10.21 -16.58 -22.16
C GLU A 449 8.87 -17.06 -21.57
N LYS A 450 8.55 -16.58 -20.37
CA LYS A 450 7.40 -17.03 -19.57
C LYS A 450 6.65 -15.87 -18.94
N LEU A 451 5.45 -16.16 -18.43
CA LEU A 451 4.74 -15.24 -17.56
C LEU A 451 5.44 -15.17 -16.19
N SER A 452 6.34 -14.21 -16.05
CA SER A 452 7.16 -14.04 -14.85
C SER A 452 6.76 -12.77 -14.10
N ILE A 453 6.43 -12.91 -12.82
CA ILE A 453 5.90 -11.84 -12.00
C ILE A 453 6.82 -11.65 -10.79
N VAL A 454 7.48 -10.51 -10.73
CA VAL A 454 8.46 -10.16 -9.69
C VAL A 454 7.80 -9.22 -8.71
N CYS A 455 7.80 -9.59 -7.42
CA CYS A 455 7.05 -8.87 -6.39
C CYS A 455 7.93 -8.51 -5.19
N GLY A 456 7.82 -7.24 -4.79
CA GLY A 456 8.42 -6.72 -3.56
C GLY A 456 9.66 -5.90 -3.80
N SER A 457 9.87 -4.95 -2.90
CA SER A 457 10.89 -3.91 -3.01
C SER A 457 12.31 -4.45 -3.22
N SER A 458 12.78 -5.35 -2.35
CA SER A 458 14.13 -5.90 -2.45
C SER A 458 14.36 -6.70 -3.74
N THR A 459 13.34 -7.44 -4.19
CA THR A 459 13.43 -8.25 -5.42
C THR A 459 13.36 -7.38 -6.66
N THR A 460 12.45 -6.41 -6.68
CA THR A 460 12.32 -5.39 -7.74
C THR A 460 13.60 -4.59 -7.88
N TRP A 461 14.18 -4.14 -6.76
CA TRP A 461 15.46 -3.45 -6.76
C TRP A 461 16.58 -4.32 -7.34
N ALA A 462 16.65 -5.60 -6.97
CA ALA A 462 17.68 -6.52 -7.48
C ALA A 462 17.60 -6.69 -9.00
N VAL A 463 16.40 -6.91 -9.56
CA VAL A 463 16.24 -7.06 -11.02
C VAL A 463 16.49 -5.77 -11.78
N GLN A 464 16.19 -4.61 -11.17
CA GLN A 464 16.47 -3.30 -11.76
C GLN A 464 17.95 -2.95 -11.73
N HIS A 465 18.63 -3.27 -10.64
CA HIS A 465 20.07 -3.08 -10.51
C HIS A 465 20.84 -3.87 -11.58
N LEU A 466 20.32 -5.03 -11.98
CA LEU A 466 20.84 -5.83 -13.08
C LEU A 466 20.42 -5.35 -14.48
N GLY A 467 19.52 -4.36 -14.60
CA GLY A 467 18.95 -3.93 -15.87
C GLY A 467 18.00 -4.96 -16.51
N LEU A 468 17.48 -5.92 -15.74
CA LEU A 468 16.64 -7.01 -16.25
C LEU A 468 15.14 -6.75 -16.11
N ALA A 469 14.71 -5.61 -15.57
CA ALA A 469 13.30 -5.35 -15.28
C ALA A 469 12.37 -5.50 -16.49
N SER A 470 12.84 -5.18 -17.70
CA SER A 470 12.09 -5.31 -18.96
C SER A 470 11.94 -6.75 -19.45
N HIS A 471 12.71 -7.70 -18.91
CA HIS A 471 12.60 -9.12 -19.26
C HIS A 471 11.44 -9.81 -18.54
N PHE A 472 10.92 -9.21 -17.47
CA PHE A 472 9.83 -9.78 -16.70
C PHE A 472 8.49 -9.21 -17.17
N THR A 473 7.47 -10.07 -17.27
CA THR A 473 6.12 -9.64 -17.69
C THR A 473 5.51 -8.58 -16.78
N HIS A 474 5.74 -8.70 -15.47
CA HIS A 474 5.24 -7.72 -14.50
C HIS A 474 6.18 -7.60 -13.31
N VAL A 475 6.54 -6.36 -12.97
CA VAL A 475 7.41 -6.04 -11.83
C VAL A 475 6.64 -5.10 -10.92
N SER A 476 6.35 -5.56 -9.71
CA SER A 476 5.49 -4.90 -8.75
C SER A 476 6.22 -4.61 -7.44
N SER A 477 6.10 -3.37 -6.94
CA SER A 477 6.55 -3.02 -5.58
C SER A 477 5.68 -3.68 -4.48
N GLY A 478 4.53 -4.25 -4.85
CA GLY A 478 3.48 -4.75 -3.96
C GLY A 478 3.84 -5.91 -3.03
N GLY A 479 5.05 -6.46 -3.07
CA GLY A 479 5.57 -7.42 -2.09
C GLY A 479 4.57 -8.50 -1.67
N SER A 480 4.23 -8.52 -0.37
CA SER A 480 3.25 -9.47 0.17
C SER A 480 1.83 -9.28 -0.37
N THR A 481 1.46 -8.06 -0.77
CA THR A 481 0.13 -7.73 -1.30
C THR A 481 -0.12 -8.47 -2.61
N CYS A 482 0.90 -8.63 -3.47
CA CYS A 482 0.80 -9.43 -4.69
C CYS A 482 0.36 -10.88 -4.38
N LEU A 483 0.84 -11.44 -3.27
CA LEU A 483 0.46 -12.78 -2.86
C LEU A 483 -0.91 -12.83 -2.17
N ASP A 484 -1.32 -11.78 -1.47
CA ASP A 484 -2.70 -11.64 -0.96
C ASP A 484 -3.71 -11.59 -2.12
N VAL A 485 -3.33 -10.95 -3.23
CA VAL A 485 -4.09 -10.95 -4.47
C VAL A 485 -4.25 -12.36 -5.05
N LEU A 486 -3.17 -13.15 -5.12
CA LEU A 486 -3.25 -14.56 -5.54
C LEU A 486 -4.12 -15.40 -4.60
N GLN A 487 -4.15 -15.05 -3.33
CA GLN A 487 -5.01 -15.72 -2.37
C GLN A 487 -6.49 -15.39 -2.59
N GLY A 488 -6.80 -14.29 -3.27
CA GLY A 488 -8.15 -13.75 -3.40
C GLY A 488 -8.66 -13.11 -2.11
N HIS A 489 -7.76 -12.63 -1.25
CA HIS A 489 -8.11 -11.89 -0.05
C HIS A 489 -8.71 -10.52 -0.41
N PRO A 490 -9.59 -9.96 0.45
CA PRO A 490 -10.06 -8.59 0.27
C PRO A 490 -8.87 -7.63 0.33
N LEU A 491 -8.96 -6.55 -0.44
CA LEU A 491 -7.96 -5.48 -0.50
C LEU A 491 -8.63 -4.20 0.00
N PRO A 492 -8.60 -3.92 1.32
CA PRO A 492 -9.38 -2.83 1.91
C PRO A 492 -9.15 -1.46 1.25
N GLY A 493 -7.92 -1.15 0.86
CA GLY A 493 -7.58 0.11 0.18
C GLY A 493 -8.01 0.19 -1.28
N VAL A 494 -8.35 -0.94 -1.91
CA VAL A 494 -8.98 -0.99 -3.24
C VAL A 494 -10.49 -0.90 -3.10
N GLU A 495 -11.07 -1.62 -2.13
CA GLU A 495 -12.52 -1.63 -1.86
C GLU A 495 -13.08 -0.25 -1.55
N THR A 496 -12.28 0.63 -0.93
CA THR A 496 -12.65 2.02 -0.63
C THR A 496 -12.60 2.96 -1.84
N LEU A 497 -12.05 2.53 -2.98
CA LEU A 497 -12.03 3.32 -4.21
C LEU A 497 -13.36 3.19 -4.97
N SER A 498 -13.73 4.26 -5.65
CA SER A 498 -14.92 4.33 -6.50
C SER A 498 -14.82 3.34 -7.65
N ASP A 499 -15.90 2.61 -7.94
CA ASP A 499 -15.99 1.73 -9.12
C ASP A 499 -16.21 2.57 -10.41
N VAL A 500 -15.69 2.13 -11.56
CA VAL A 500 -15.92 2.79 -12.88
C VAL A 500 -17.40 2.75 -13.27
N ALA A 501 -18.08 1.65 -12.94
CA ALA A 501 -19.53 1.51 -13.07
C ALA A 501 -20.13 1.45 -11.66
N PRO A 502 -21.19 2.22 -11.35
CA PRO A 502 -21.88 2.07 -10.09
C PRO A 502 -22.39 0.64 -9.96
N THR A 503 -22.37 0.11 -8.74
CA THR A 503 -23.07 -1.11 -8.39
C THR A 503 -24.52 -0.98 -8.85
N THR A 504 -24.93 -1.71 -9.89
CA THR A 504 -26.35 -2.06 -10.06
C THR A 504 -26.69 -2.99 -8.90
N GLY A 505 -26.92 -2.40 -7.73
CA GLY A 505 -27.55 -3.08 -6.62
C GLY A 505 -28.85 -3.67 -7.12
N SER A 506 -29.09 -4.93 -6.78
CA SER A 506 -30.35 -5.62 -7.05
C SER A 506 -31.53 -4.73 -6.65
N ARG A 507 -32.24 -4.20 -7.65
CA ARG A 507 -33.59 -3.59 -7.62
C ARG A 507 -33.94 -2.76 -6.37
N SER A 508 -33.83 -1.45 -6.48
CA SER A 508 -34.83 -0.53 -5.92
C SER A 508 -35.48 0.23 -7.08
N LEU A 509 -36.76 -0.05 -7.30
CA LEU A 509 -37.61 0.70 -8.23
C LEU A 509 -37.88 2.09 -7.60
N MET A 510 -36.96 3.04 -7.75
CA MET A 510 -37.26 4.44 -7.39
C MET A 510 -38.43 4.95 -8.25
N VAL A 511 -39.39 5.63 -7.64
CA VAL A 511 -40.55 6.21 -8.35
C VAL A 511 -40.11 7.49 -9.09
N GLU A 512 -40.79 7.91 -10.16
CA GLU A 512 -40.41 9.11 -10.95
C GLU A 512 -40.21 10.36 -10.06
N GLU A 513 -41.04 10.49 -9.03
CA GLU A 513 -40.97 11.57 -8.03
C GLU A 513 -39.60 11.62 -7.31
N GLU A 514 -39.03 10.45 -7.00
CA GLU A 514 -37.77 10.31 -6.27
C GLU A 514 -36.57 10.58 -7.18
N VAL A 515 -36.67 10.18 -8.45
CA VAL A 515 -35.68 10.51 -9.49
C VAL A 515 -35.64 12.02 -9.74
N LEU A 516 -36.80 12.67 -9.88
CA LEU A 516 -36.89 14.12 -10.09
C LEU A 516 -36.40 14.92 -8.88
N ARG A 517 -36.65 14.46 -7.65
CA ARG A 517 -36.17 15.14 -6.42
C ARG A 517 -34.64 15.20 -6.33
N ASN A 518 -33.95 14.19 -6.86
CA ASN A 518 -32.49 14.12 -6.82
C ASN A 518 -31.81 14.97 -7.90
N LEU A 519 -32.59 15.57 -8.80
CA LEU A 519 -32.05 16.50 -9.80
C LEU A 519 -31.80 17.88 -9.19
N PRO A 520 -30.65 18.51 -9.50
CA PRO A 520 -30.35 19.88 -9.05
C PRO A 520 -31.44 20.90 -9.37
N LEU A 521 -32.20 20.68 -10.46
CA LEU A 521 -33.27 21.56 -10.93
C LEU A 521 -34.50 21.61 -10.02
N PHE A 522 -34.71 20.57 -9.19
CA PHE A 522 -35.83 20.47 -8.25
C PHE A 522 -35.39 20.66 -6.79
N SER A 523 -34.15 21.10 -6.57
CA SER A 523 -33.69 21.45 -5.22
C SER A 523 -34.53 22.60 -4.66
N GLY A 524 -35.23 22.36 -3.55
CA GLY A 524 -36.12 23.34 -2.91
C GLY A 524 -37.59 23.26 -3.33
N CYS A 525 -37.97 22.40 -4.28
CA CYS A 525 -39.38 22.14 -4.60
C CYS A 525 -40.06 21.30 -3.50
N SER A 526 -41.34 21.59 -3.21
CA SER A 526 -42.13 20.80 -2.27
C SER A 526 -42.50 19.43 -2.86
N SER A 527 -42.79 18.44 -2.01
CA SER A 527 -43.24 17.10 -2.45
C SER A 527 -44.45 17.17 -3.39
N GLN A 528 -45.37 18.10 -3.17
CA GLN A 528 -46.56 18.28 -4.02
C GLN A 528 -46.21 18.85 -5.39
N GLN A 529 -45.25 19.77 -5.47
CA GLN A 529 -44.77 20.34 -6.73
C GLN A 529 -44.05 19.29 -7.58
N VAL A 530 -43.15 18.51 -6.97
CA VAL A 530 -42.44 17.42 -7.66
C VAL A 530 -43.43 16.37 -8.17
N LYS A 531 -44.43 16.01 -7.37
CA LYS A 531 -45.49 15.06 -7.74
C LYS A 531 -46.37 15.54 -8.90
N ALA A 532 -46.67 16.83 -8.96
CA ALA A 532 -47.44 17.41 -10.06
C ALA A 532 -46.67 17.38 -11.39
N VAL A 533 -45.35 17.54 -11.33
CA VAL A 533 -44.45 17.44 -12.49
C VAL A 533 -44.23 15.98 -12.91
N ALA A 534 -44.00 15.09 -11.95
CA ALA A 534 -43.76 13.67 -12.19
C ALA A 534 -44.88 12.99 -13.01
N ARG A 535 -46.14 13.37 -12.79
CA ARG A 535 -47.30 12.85 -13.55
C ARG A 535 -47.23 13.10 -15.06
N LYS A 536 -46.38 14.01 -15.51
CA LYS A 536 -46.21 14.33 -16.93
C LYS A 536 -45.02 13.61 -17.56
N PHE A 537 -44.34 12.74 -16.82
CA PHE A 537 -43.15 12.03 -17.29
C PHE A 537 -43.31 10.52 -17.12
N ASN A 538 -42.84 9.78 -18.11
CA ASN A 538 -42.73 8.32 -18.06
C ASN A 538 -41.26 7.91 -17.94
N ARG A 539 -40.95 7.04 -16.98
CA ARG A 539 -39.58 6.51 -16.80
C ARG A 539 -39.33 5.27 -17.64
N HIS A 540 -38.18 5.27 -18.29
CA HIS A 540 -37.65 4.13 -19.01
C HIS A 540 -36.28 3.76 -18.43
N VAL A 541 -36.08 2.47 -18.16
CA VAL A 541 -34.86 1.94 -17.55
C VAL A 541 -33.92 1.44 -18.65
N HIS A 542 -32.66 1.91 -18.64
CA HIS A 542 -31.65 1.49 -19.61
C HIS A 542 -30.32 1.12 -18.91
N ALA A 543 -29.52 0.27 -19.56
CA ALA A 543 -28.29 -0.30 -18.99
C ALA A 543 -27.20 0.75 -18.64
N ARG A 544 -27.33 1.98 -19.15
CA ARG A 544 -26.38 3.10 -18.97
C ARG A 544 -26.95 4.27 -18.14
N GLY A 545 -28.16 4.15 -17.59
CA GLY A 545 -28.89 5.22 -16.91
C GLY A 545 -30.38 5.16 -17.23
N ASP A 546 -31.20 5.84 -16.44
CA ASP A 546 -32.63 5.97 -16.73
C ASP A 546 -32.85 7.13 -17.71
N TYR A 547 -34.01 7.19 -18.35
CA TYR A 547 -34.44 8.40 -19.03
C TYR A 547 -35.93 8.64 -18.81
N LEU A 548 -36.33 9.91 -18.79
CA LEU A 548 -37.71 10.35 -18.65
C LEU A 548 -38.21 10.90 -19.99
N THR A 549 -39.41 10.51 -20.40
CA THR A 549 -40.11 11.02 -21.59
C THR A 549 -41.34 11.82 -21.17
N TYR A 550 -41.64 12.94 -21.84
CA TYR A 550 -42.78 13.77 -21.48
C TYR A 550 -44.08 13.25 -22.12
N GLU A 551 -45.15 13.10 -21.33
CA GLU A 551 -46.48 12.73 -21.82
C GLU A 551 -47.09 13.87 -22.64
N GLY A 552 -46.91 13.79 -23.95
CA GLY A 552 -47.46 14.75 -24.91
C GLY A 552 -46.49 15.09 -26.05
N ASP A 553 -45.21 14.76 -25.90
CA ASP A 553 -44.22 15.00 -26.95
C ASP A 553 -43.20 13.86 -27.04
N ARG A 554 -43.30 13.08 -28.12
CA ARG A 554 -42.44 11.94 -28.42
C ARG A 554 -41.00 12.33 -28.79
N HIS A 555 -40.73 13.63 -28.96
CA HIS A 555 -39.41 14.14 -29.31
C HIS A 555 -38.65 14.70 -28.11
N VAL A 556 -39.29 14.84 -26.94
CA VAL A 556 -38.66 15.35 -25.72
C VAL A 556 -38.26 14.18 -24.81
N CYS A 557 -36.96 13.86 -24.82
CA CYS A 557 -36.35 12.81 -24.00
C CYS A 557 -35.27 13.40 -23.08
N MET A 558 -35.41 13.20 -21.77
CA MET A 558 -34.46 13.64 -20.76
C MET A 558 -33.65 12.44 -20.26
N TRP A 559 -32.35 12.38 -20.56
CA TRP A 559 -31.50 11.29 -20.08
C TRP A 559 -30.93 11.59 -18.70
N LEU A 560 -31.02 10.61 -17.81
CA LEU A 560 -30.57 10.64 -16.43
C LEU A 560 -29.53 9.55 -16.23
N VAL A 561 -28.26 9.93 -16.26
CA VAL A 561 -27.20 8.99 -15.95
C VAL A 561 -27.28 8.68 -14.45
N ALA A 562 -27.18 7.39 -14.10
CA ALA A 562 -27.25 6.92 -12.72
C ALA A 562 -26.29 7.78 -11.86
N GLN A 563 -26.86 8.45 -10.85
CA GLN A 563 -26.30 9.56 -10.02
C GLN A 563 -26.80 10.99 -10.32
N GLY A 564 -27.95 11.17 -10.98
CA GLY A 564 -28.69 12.46 -10.95
C GLY A 564 -28.16 13.55 -11.90
N GLY A 565 -27.37 13.16 -12.89
CA GLY A 565 -26.90 14.05 -13.96
C GLY A 565 -27.79 14.00 -15.20
N LEU A 566 -28.16 15.17 -15.72
CA LEU A 566 -28.95 15.35 -16.95
C LEU A 566 -28.02 15.34 -18.18
N VAL A 567 -28.33 14.57 -19.21
CA VAL A 567 -27.58 14.56 -20.48
C VAL A 567 -28.55 14.72 -21.66
N SER A 568 -28.21 15.53 -22.67
CA SER A 568 -28.98 15.70 -23.90
C SER A 568 -28.31 15.02 -25.10
N HIS A 569 -29.09 14.54 -26.07
CA HIS A 569 -28.63 14.02 -27.36
C HIS A 569 -29.36 14.75 -28.50
N SER A 570 -28.68 15.14 -29.58
CA SER A 570 -29.30 15.81 -30.73
C SER A 570 -29.59 14.83 -31.87
N GLY A 571 -30.83 14.82 -32.36
CA GLY A 571 -31.15 14.43 -33.74
C GLY A 571 -31.22 15.67 -34.64
N ASP A 572 -31.03 15.48 -35.93
CA ASP A 572 -30.88 16.54 -36.92
C ASP A 572 -32.08 17.50 -36.99
N ALA A 573 -31.77 18.80 -36.99
CA ALA A 573 -32.64 19.96 -37.19
C ALA A 573 -33.47 20.47 -35.99
N SER A 574 -32.90 21.39 -35.21
CA SER A 574 -33.48 22.73 -34.96
C SER A 574 -32.63 23.55 -33.99
N VAL A 575 -32.40 24.82 -34.33
CA VAL A 575 -32.06 25.91 -33.41
C VAL A 575 -33.39 26.51 -32.93
N THR A 576 -33.55 26.91 -31.66
CA THR A 576 -34.10 28.24 -31.27
C THR A 576 -34.22 28.51 -29.76
N LEU A 577 -33.82 29.76 -29.43
CA LEU A 577 -34.20 30.74 -28.38
C LEU A 577 -35.05 30.36 -27.13
N PRO A 578 -34.76 30.98 -25.96
CA PRO A 578 -35.52 30.78 -24.73
C PRO A 578 -36.95 31.32 -24.84
N SER A 579 -37.95 30.44 -24.76
CA SER A 579 -39.35 30.85 -24.59
C SER A 579 -39.64 31.19 -23.13
N ARG A 580 -39.86 32.48 -22.84
CA ARG A 580 -40.49 32.94 -21.59
C ARG A 580 -41.99 32.73 -21.67
N TYR A 581 -42.54 31.82 -20.86
CA TYR A 581 -43.97 31.87 -20.50
C TYR A 581 -44.11 32.52 -19.12
N ILE A 582 -44.71 33.72 -19.07
CA ILE A 582 -45.03 34.43 -17.84
C ILE A 582 -46.53 34.24 -17.59
N GLY A 583 -46.87 33.28 -16.72
CA GLY A 583 -48.18 33.19 -16.08
C GLY A 583 -48.12 33.74 -14.66
N HIS A 584 -49.25 34.22 -14.13
CA HIS A 584 -49.29 34.90 -12.83
C HIS A 584 -48.79 34.02 -11.67
N GLY A 585 -47.64 34.40 -11.11
CA GLY A 585 -47.23 34.09 -9.73
C GLY A 585 -46.07 33.13 -9.53
N GLN A 586 -45.52 32.47 -10.56
CA GLN A 586 -44.37 31.57 -10.39
C GLN A 586 -43.43 31.62 -11.60
N THR A 587 -42.14 31.87 -11.34
CA THR A 587 -41.08 31.79 -12.33
C THR A 587 -40.53 30.36 -12.33
N VAL A 588 -40.89 29.55 -13.32
CA VAL A 588 -40.16 28.30 -13.63
C VAL A 588 -39.41 28.56 -14.93
N GLY A 589 -38.09 28.71 -14.84
CA GLY A 589 -37.25 28.78 -16.04
C GLY A 589 -37.19 27.40 -16.68
N MET A 590 -37.89 27.22 -17.80
CA MET A 590 -37.58 26.13 -18.73
C MET A 590 -36.36 26.56 -19.54
N TYR A 591 -35.25 25.85 -19.37
CA TYR A 591 -34.07 25.99 -20.22
C TYR A 591 -34.22 25.01 -21.38
N ASP A 592 -34.25 25.52 -22.61
CA ASP A 592 -33.93 24.73 -23.79
C ASP A 592 -32.41 24.54 -23.82
N PHE A 593 -31.95 23.31 -23.62
CA PHE A 593 -30.54 22.98 -23.65
C PHE A 593 -30.06 22.82 -25.09
N ILE A 594 -29.29 23.78 -25.60
CA ILE A 594 -28.54 23.67 -26.86
C ILE A 594 -27.04 23.49 -26.54
N THR A 595 -26.46 22.40 -27.06
CA THR A 595 -25.07 21.95 -26.92
C THR A 595 -24.11 22.67 -27.87
N GLN A 596 -22.86 22.91 -27.46
CA GLN A 596 -21.72 23.19 -28.35
C GLN A 596 -20.63 22.10 -28.23
N SER A 597 -20.71 21.16 -29.17
CA SER A 597 -19.71 20.23 -29.74
C SER A 597 -18.81 19.30 -28.90
N PHE A 598 -18.58 18.12 -29.48
CA PHE A 598 -17.74 16.98 -29.08
C PHE A 598 -16.33 17.02 -29.68
N ALA A 599 -15.43 16.19 -29.15
CA ALA A 599 -14.43 15.49 -29.96
C ALA A 599 -14.27 14.03 -29.49
N THR A 600 -14.73 13.12 -30.34
CA THR A 600 -14.05 11.85 -30.63
C THR A 600 -13.45 11.99 -32.04
N GLU A 601 -12.20 11.57 -32.26
CA GLU A 601 -11.81 10.92 -33.53
C GLU A 601 -12.15 9.43 -33.32
N THR A 602 -12.98 8.78 -34.14
CA THR A 602 -12.85 8.42 -35.57
C THR A 602 -12.98 9.51 -36.60
#